data_AF-A0A6L0WJ48-F1
#
_entry.id   AF-A0A6L0WJ48-F1
#
_cell.length_a   1.000
_cell.length_b   1.000
_cell.length_c   1.000
_cell.angle_alpha   90.00
_cell.angle_beta   90.00
_cell.angle_gamma   90.00
#
_symmetry.space_group_name_H-M   'P 1'
#
loop_
_entity.id
_entity.type
_entity.pdbx_description
1 polymer ?
#
loop_
_entity_poly.entity_id
_entity_poly.type
_entity_poly.pdbx_seq_one_letter_code
_entity_poly.pdbx_strand_id
1 'polypeptide(L)'
;MATSAEDGHVAYEALTNAQKAELAAWVRNQLDSTNGASQWRRHTQAMIRQAMARRAASGAPLDAGDILEEIMPHVRSAIPPEVREGLFRRVTAQLHL
;
A
#
# COMPACT_ATOMS: atom_id res chain seq x y z
N MET A 1 -1.47 -15.64 -19.46
CA MET A 1 -1.17 -16.47 -18.28
C MET A 1 -1.52 -15.63 -17.07
N ALA A 2 -2.48 -16.07 -16.25
CA ALA A 2 -2.81 -15.38 -15.01
C ALA A 2 -1.72 -15.73 -13.99
N THR A 3 -0.85 -14.77 -13.69
CA THR A 3 0.11 -14.88 -12.58
C THR A 3 -0.68 -14.85 -11.28
N SER A 4 -0.60 -15.92 -10.50
CA SER A 4 -1.24 -16.05 -9.19
C SER A 4 -0.66 -15.00 -8.22
N ALA A 5 -1.41 -14.64 -7.17
CA ALA A 5 -0.88 -13.79 -6.10
C ALA A 5 0.37 -14.39 -5.44
N GLU A 6 0.48 -15.72 -5.45
CA GLU A 6 1.64 -16.48 -4.98
C GLU A 6 2.87 -16.24 -5.87
N ASP A 7 2.69 -16.15 -7.20
CA ASP A 7 3.78 -15.86 -8.14
C ASP A 7 4.36 -14.46 -7.92
N GLY A 8 3.50 -13.49 -7.58
CA GLY A 8 3.92 -12.13 -7.25
C GLY A 8 4.70 -12.04 -5.94
N HIS A 9 4.35 -12.85 -4.94
CA HIS A 9 5.08 -12.91 -3.67
C HIS A 9 6.47 -13.54 -3.85
N VAL A 10 6.55 -14.68 -4.55
CA VAL A 10 7.82 -15.35 -4.86
C VAL A 10 8.72 -14.43 -5.70
N ALA A 11 8.15 -13.73 -6.68
CA ALA A 11 8.85 -12.75 -7.50
C ALA A 11 9.46 -11.61 -6.67
N TYR A 12 8.68 -11.04 -5.76
CA TYR A 12 9.18 -9.98 -4.89
C TYR A 12 10.28 -10.48 -3.96
N GLU A 13 10.15 -11.69 -3.40
CA GLU A 13 11.14 -12.23 -2.49
C GLU A 13 12.49 -12.52 -3.15
N ALA A 14 12.49 -12.90 -4.42
CA ALA A 14 13.70 -13.10 -5.21
C ALA A 14 14.51 -11.81 -5.47
N LEU A 15 13.92 -10.63 -5.25
CA LEU A 15 14.60 -9.36 -5.44
C LEU A 15 15.61 -9.08 -4.33
N THR A 16 16.74 -8.46 -4.71
CA THR A 16 17.71 -7.93 -3.76
C THR A 16 17.12 -6.81 -2.90
N ASN A 17 17.72 -6.56 -1.72
CA ASN A 17 17.29 -5.45 -0.86
C ASN A 17 17.37 -4.08 -1.55
N ALA A 18 18.33 -3.88 -2.46
CA ALA A 18 18.44 -2.66 -3.26
C ALA A 18 17.23 -2.50 -4.20
N GLN A 19 16.87 -3.56 -4.93
CA GLN A 19 15.69 -3.58 -5.81
C GLN A 19 14.38 -3.38 -5.03
N LYS A 20 14.23 -4.02 -3.86
CA LYS A 20 13.08 -3.83 -2.97
C LYS A 20 12.99 -2.37 -2.49
N ALA A 21 14.12 -1.73 -2.16
CA ALA A 21 14.15 -0.33 -1.75
C ALA A 21 13.80 0.64 -2.90
N GLU A 22 14.28 0.38 -4.11
CA GLU A 22 13.91 1.15 -5.30
C GLU A 22 12.42 1.04 -5.61
N LEU A 23 11.84 -0.16 -5.52
CA LEU A 23 10.41 -0.37 -5.68
C LEU A 23 9.60 0.38 -4.61
N ALA A 24 10.04 0.34 -3.35
CA ALA A 24 9.39 1.07 -2.28
C ALA A 24 9.43 2.59 -2.51
N ALA A 25 10.57 3.13 -2.98
CA ALA A 25 10.72 4.54 -3.33
C ALA A 25 9.81 4.91 -4.51
N TRP A 26 9.72 4.05 -5.53
CA TRP A 26 8.84 4.26 -6.67
C TRP A 26 7.36 4.27 -6.26
N VAL A 27 6.91 3.28 -5.46
CA VAL A 27 5.53 3.23 -4.96
C VAL A 27 5.20 4.48 -4.17
N ARG A 28 6.09 4.92 -3.27
CA ARG A 28 5.91 6.16 -2.50
C ARG A 28 5.73 7.36 -3.43
N ASN A 29 6.61 7.52 -4.41
CA ASN A 29 6.52 8.62 -5.37
C ASN A 29 5.21 8.57 -6.19
N GLN A 30 4.76 7.38 -6.61
CA GLN A 30 3.48 7.26 -7.31
C GLN A 30 2.28 7.54 -6.40
N LEU A 31 2.36 7.14 -5.12
CA LEU A 31 1.33 7.43 -4.12
C LEU A 31 1.28 8.92 -3.72
N ASP A 32 2.32 9.70 -4.02
CA ASP A 32 2.37 11.14 -3.75
C ASP A 32 2.13 12.02 -4.99
N SER A 33 2.59 11.62 -6.18
CA SER A 33 2.67 12.47 -7.38
C SER A 33 1.49 12.38 -8.34
N THR A 34 0.75 11.27 -8.38
CA THR A 34 -0.37 11.12 -9.33
C THR A 34 -1.58 11.92 -8.80
N ASN A 35 -2.33 12.58 -9.67
CA ASN A 35 -3.50 13.38 -9.24
C ASN A 35 -4.50 12.60 -8.36
N GLY A 36 -4.62 11.27 -8.54
CA GLY A 36 -5.39 10.35 -7.67
C GLY A 36 -4.66 9.87 -6.41
N ALA A 37 -3.35 10.03 -6.33
CA ALA A 37 -2.52 9.60 -5.22
C ALA A 37 -2.57 10.56 -4.03
N SER A 38 -2.71 11.86 -4.33
CA SER A 38 -3.16 12.87 -3.36
C SER A 38 -4.49 12.48 -2.69
N GLN A 39 -5.36 11.75 -3.40
CA GLN A 39 -6.63 11.27 -2.88
C GLN A 39 -6.44 10.05 -1.99
N TRP A 40 -5.57 9.10 -2.36
CA TRP A 40 -5.24 7.95 -1.51
C TRP A 40 -4.66 8.39 -0.16
N ARG A 41 -3.66 9.28 -0.15
CA ARG A 41 -3.06 9.78 1.10
C ARG A 41 -4.08 10.52 1.96
N ARG A 42 -4.91 11.38 1.35
CA ARG A 42 -5.99 12.11 2.06
C ARG A 42 -7.05 11.15 2.60
N HIS A 43 -7.41 10.12 1.84
CA HIS A 43 -8.35 9.08 2.25
C HIS A 43 -7.83 8.30 3.46
N THR A 44 -6.57 7.85 3.42
CA THR A 44 -5.90 7.19 4.54
C THR A 44 -5.89 8.08 5.79
N GLN A 45 -5.53 9.36 5.65
CA GLN A 45 -5.56 10.33 6.77
C GLN A 45 -6.98 10.51 7.33
N ALA A 46 -8.01 10.58 6.47
CA ALA A 46 -9.39 10.69 6.90
C ALA A 46 -9.84 9.46 7.68
N MET A 47 -9.49 8.25 7.22
CA MET A 47 -9.81 7.01 7.93
C MET A 47 -9.12 6.90 9.28
N ILE A 48 -7.84 7.29 9.39
CA ILE A 48 -7.13 7.36 10.68
C ILE A 48 -7.90 8.28 11.64
N ARG A 49 -8.25 9.50 11.20
CA ARG A 49 -9.00 10.45 12.03
C ARG A 49 -10.36 9.92 12.45
N GLN A 50 -11.07 9.24 11.55
CA GLN A 50 -12.36 8.63 11.87
C GLN A 50 -12.22 7.48 12.87
N ALA A 51 -11.22 6.61 12.72
CA ALA A 51 -10.95 5.53 13.66
C ALA A 51 -10.60 6.08 15.05
N MET A 52 -9.72 7.09 15.12
CA MET A 52 -9.40 7.79 16.37
C MET A 52 -10.64 8.41 17.01
N ALA A 53 -11.48 9.11 16.23
CA ALA A 53 -12.68 9.76 16.74
C ALA A 53 -13.70 8.74 17.28
N ARG A 54 -13.91 7.62 16.57
CA ARG A 54 -14.78 6.53 17.04
C ARG A 54 -14.28 5.94 18.36
N ARG A 55 -12.98 5.62 18.44
CA ARG A 55 -12.38 5.04 19.64
C ARG A 55 -12.40 5.98 20.84
N ALA A 56 -12.12 7.26 20.61
CA ALA A 56 -12.24 8.30 21.63
C ALA A 56 -13.69 8.40 22.16
N ALA A 57 -14.69 8.34 21.27
CA ALA A 57 -16.09 8.39 21.66
C ALA A 57 -16.56 7.12 22.42
N SER A 58 -15.97 5.96 22.13
CA SER A 58 -16.31 4.70 22.78
C SER A 58 -15.46 4.38 24.02
N GLY A 59 -14.49 5.23 24.38
CA GLY A 59 -13.53 4.96 25.45
C GLY A 59 -12.56 3.82 25.14
N ALA A 60 -12.42 3.42 23.88
CA ALA A 60 -11.49 2.38 23.46
C ALA A 60 -10.04 2.94 23.41
N PRO A 61 -9.03 2.09 23.63
CA PRO A 61 -7.63 2.51 23.52
C PRO A 61 -7.29 3.10 22.15
N LEU A 62 -6.50 4.19 22.17
CA LEU A 62 -5.91 4.80 20.98
C LEU A 62 -4.54 4.19 20.68
N ASP A 63 -4.51 2.86 20.55
CA ASP A 63 -3.32 2.15 20.11
C ASP A 63 -3.14 2.29 18.59
N ALA A 64 -1.91 2.57 18.17
CA ALA A 64 -1.61 2.78 16.76
C ALA A 64 -1.70 1.47 15.95
N GLY A 65 -1.34 0.33 16.54
CA GLY A 65 -1.46 -0.99 15.93
C GLY A 65 -2.92 -1.33 15.67
N ASP A 66 -3.78 -1.20 16.67
CA ASP A 66 -5.21 -1.48 16.55
C ASP A 66 -5.88 -0.59 15.49
N ILE A 67 -5.53 0.70 15.45
CA ILE A 67 -6.05 1.64 14.45
C ILE A 67 -5.58 1.23 13.05
N LEU A 68 -4.33 0.83 12.91
CA LEU A 68 -3.79 0.36 11.63
C LEU A 68 -4.51 -0.92 11.19
N GLU A 69 -4.65 -1.93 12.05
CA GLU A 69 -5.34 -3.18 11.73
C GLU A 69 -6.78 -2.94 11.25
N GLU A 70 -7.48 -2.00 11.89
CA GLU A 70 -8.85 -1.59 11.53
C GLU A 70 -8.91 -0.97 10.11
N ILE A 71 -7.97 -0.10 9.75
CA ILE A 71 -8.04 0.67 8.50
C ILE A 71 -7.33 0.00 7.33
N MET A 72 -6.36 -0.88 7.58
CA MET A 72 -5.45 -1.40 6.55
C MET A 72 -6.13 -2.13 5.39
N PRO A 73 -7.18 -2.96 5.59
CA PRO A 73 -7.91 -3.57 4.47
C PRO A 73 -8.47 -2.53 3.50
N HIS A 74 -9.06 -1.46 4.04
CA HIS A 74 -9.64 -0.37 3.26
C HIS A 74 -8.54 0.45 2.56
N VAL A 75 -7.47 0.81 3.28
CA VAL A 75 -6.31 1.54 2.72
C VAL A 75 -5.71 0.78 1.53
N ARG A 76 -5.53 -0.54 1.66
CA ARG A 76 -5.00 -1.40 0.59
C ARG A 76 -5.94 -1.46 -0.61
N SER A 77 -7.25 -1.57 -0.37
CA SER A 77 -8.25 -1.60 -1.45
C SER A 77 -8.32 -0.29 -2.25
N ALA A 78 -8.02 0.83 -1.60
CA ALA A 78 -8.05 2.16 -2.19
C ALA A 78 -6.81 2.50 -3.03
N ILE A 79 -5.77 1.65 -3.04
CA ILE A 79 -4.57 1.89 -3.85
C ILE A 79 -4.97 2.00 -5.33
N PRO A 80 -4.60 3.09 -6.02
CA PRO A 80 -5.01 3.29 -7.40
C PRO A 80 -4.58 2.10 -8.29
N PRO A 81 -5.47 1.60 -9.18
CA PRO A 81 -5.17 0.46 -10.05
C PRO A 81 -3.86 0.63 -10.83
N GLU A 82 -3.59 1.83 -11.32
CA GLU A 82 -2.37 2.16 -12.07
C GLU A 82 -1.09 1.97 -11.25
N VAL A 83 -1.14 2.20 -9.94
CA VAL A 83 -0.01 1.99 -9.02
C VAL A 83 0.18 0.49 -8.78
N ARG A 84 -0.92 -0.27 -8.61
CA ARG A 84 -0.87 -1.74 -8.43
C ARG A 84 -0.33 -2.44 -9.68
N GLU A 85 -0.86 -2.09 -10.84
CA GLU A 85 -0.41 -2.64 -12.13
C GLU A 85 1.03 -2.22 -12.45
N GLY A 86 1.39 -0.96 -12.18
CA GLY A 86 2.76 -0.48 -12.36
C GLY A 86 3.77 -1.19 -11.45
N LEU A 87 3.40 -1.47 -10.20
CA LEU A 87 4.22 -2.26 -9.27
C LEU A 87 4.42 -3.67 -9.82
N PHE A 88 3.34 -4.33 -10.25
CA PHE A 88 3.40 -5.69 -10.80
C PHE A 88 4.34 -5.77 -12.00
N ARG A 89 4.19 -4.86 -12.98
CA ARG A 89 5.07 -4.80 -14.17
C ARG A 89 6.54 -4.62 -13.82
N ARG A 90 6.85 -3.82 -12.80
CA ARG A 90 8.24 -3.56 -12.38
C ARG A 90 8.86 -4.77 -11.69
N VAL A 91 8.10 -5.44 -10.82
CA VAL A 91 8.55 -6.69 -10.18
C VAL A 91 8.84 -7.75 -11.24
N THR A 92 7.95 -7.94 -12.22
CA THR A 92 8.19 -8.90 -13.30
C THR A 92 9.37 -8.51 -14.20
N ALA A 93 9.57 -7.22 -14.47
CA ALA A 93 10.70 -6.77 -15.28
C ALA A 93 12.05 -7.04 -14.59
N GLN A 94 12.12 -6.92 -13.27
CA GLN A 94 13.33 -7.19 -12.49
C GLN A 94 13.68 -8.68 -12.38
N LEU A 95 12.72 -9.59 -12.63
CA LEU A 95 12.97 -11.04 -12.68
C LEU A 95 13.53 -11.52 -14.03
N HIS A 96 13.34 -10.73 -15.09
CA HIS A 96 13.78 -11.07 -16.45
C HIS A 96 15.07 -10.35 -16.86
N LEU A 97 15.74 -9.68 -15.91
CA LEU A 97 17.05 -9.05 -16.03
C LEU A 97 18.12 -9.93 -15.38
#